data_AF-A0A2D4H9D9-F1
#
_entry.id   AF-A0A2D4H9D9-F1
#
_cell.length_a   1.000
_cell.length_b   1.000
_cell.length_c   1.000
_cell.angle_alpha   90.00
_cell.angle_beta   90.00
_cell.angle_gamma   90.00
#
_symmetry.space_group_name_H-M   'P 1'
#
loop_
_entity.id
_entity.type
_entity.pdbx_description
1 polymer ?
#
loop_
_entity_poly.entity_id
_entity_poly.type
_entity_poly.pdbx_seq_one_letter_code
_entity_poly.pdbx_strand_id
1 'polypeptide(L)'
;SNSGQRYKGRHPSSQRHDVNPRRRKSPSPRRGRKSSREDNGTDYDSVNGIRDIELNLGVNIREQCWLIDSGATTHTSCNRELFTSLDEVSFKIKVANQKFVQVVGKGDVHIPGLGRIKEVLFIPEIPYNILSIIKLKQRC
;
A
#
# COMPACT_ATOMS: atom_id res chain seq x y z
N SER A 1 16.34 -20.70 58.93
CA SER A 1 16.90 -21.93 58.33
C SER A 1 15.89 -22.56 57.39
N ASN A 2 16.35 -23.43 56.48
CA ASN A 2 15.66 -23.87 55.26
C ASN A 2 14.79 -25.15 55.47
N SER A 3 14.17 -25.65 54.38
CA SER A 3 13.39 -26.89 54.18
C SER A 3 11.93 -26.87 54.70
N GLY A 4 10.89 -27.33 53.98
CA GLY A 4 10.80 -27.85 52.60
C GLY A 4 10.52 -29.35 52.53
N GLN A 5 9.39 -29.78 51.95
CA GLN A 5 9.12 -31.18 51.54
C GLN A 5 7.94 -31.32 50.54
N ARG A 6 7.85 -32.49 49.89
CA ARG A 6 7.12 -32.72 48.61
C ARG A 6 6.64 -34.20 48.54
N TYR A 7 5.40 -34.44 48.06
CA TYR A 7 4.78 -35.77 47.77
C TYR A 7 4.42 -36.66 49.00
N LYS A 8 3.46 -37.63 49.06
CA LYS A 8 2.49 -38.35 48.16
C LYS A 8 1.20 -38.66 48.98
N GLY A 9 0.00 -39.06 48.51
CA GLY A 9 -0.58 -39.23 47.15
C GLY A 9 -1.17 -40.63 46.84
N ARG A 10 -2.50 -40.88 47.00
CA ARG A 10 -3.24 -42.10 46.52
C ARG A 10 -4.79 -41.93 46.40
N HIS A 11 -5.38 -42.71 45.47
CA HIS A 11 -6.82 -42.90 45.08
C HIS A 11 -7.63 -43.76 46.10
N PRO A 12 -8.94 -44.17 45.93
CA PRO A 12 -9.81 -44.18 44.71
C PRO A 12 -11.33 -43.85 44.86
N SER A 13 -11.99 -43.59 43.72
CA SER A 13 -13.32 -44.12 43.31
C SER A 13 -13.69 -43.54 41.94
N SER A 14 -14.51 -44.12 41.05
CA SER A 14 -14.72 -45.50 40.59
C SER A 14 -15.80 -45.42 39.52
N GLN A 15 -15.47 -45.66 38.25
CA GLN A 15 -16.33 -46.42 37.32
C GLN A 15 -15.58 -46.72 36.03
N ARG A 16 -15.66 -47.98 35.59
CA ARG A 16 -15.10 -48.47 34.33
C ARG A 16 -16.24 -48.69 33.35
N HIS A 17 -16.09 -48.30 32.10
CA HIS A 17 -16.69 -49.01 30.97
C HIS A 17 -15.74 -48.98 29.78
N ASP A 18 -15.28 -50.15 29.36
CA ASP A 18 -14.37 -50.34 28.24
C ASP A 18 -15.09 -50.20 26.88
N VAL A 19 -14.52 -49.43 25.96
CA VAL A 19 -14.80 -49.56 24.51
C VAL A 19 -13.50 -49.43 23.72
N ASN A 20 -13.20 -50.46 22.93
CA ASN A 20 -11.97 -50.71 22.18
C ASN A 20 -11.71 -49.63 21.08
N PRO A 21 -10.49 -49.06 20.91
CA PRO A 21 -10.29 -47.86 20.09
C PRO A 21 -10.16 -48.14 18.59
N ARG A 22 -11.01 -47.51 17.77
CA ARG A 22 -10.81 -47.41 16.31
C ARG A 22 -10.25 -46.04 15.93
N ARG A 23 -9.08 -46.05 15.29
CA ARG A 23 -8.33 -44.91 14.70
C ARG A 23 -9.22 -43.73 14.27
N ARG A 24 -9.13 -42.57 14.95
CA ARG A 24 -9.60 -41.29 14.37
C ARG A 24 -8.46 -40.68 13.56
N LYS A 25 -8.71 -40.47 12.27
CA LYS A 25 -7.76 -39.90 11.31
C LYS A 25 -7.48 -38.42 11.63
N SER A 26 -6.23 -37.99 11.46
CA SER A 26 -5.84 -36.57 11.52
C SER A 26 -6.61 -35.73 10.49
N PRO A 27 -6.94 -34.46 10.78
CA PRO A 27 -7.58 -33.58 9.79
C PRO A 27 -6.65 -33.29 8.61
N SER A 28 -7.12 -33.56 7.40
CA SER A 28 -6.39 -33.27 6.16
C SER A 28 -6.27 -31.76 5.90
N PRO A 29 -5.20 -31.27 5.26
CA PRO A 29 -5.12 -29.87 4.84
C PRO A 29 -6.25 -29.52 3.86
N ARG A 30 -6.94 -28.40 4.09
CA ARG A 30 -7.91 -27.87 3.13
C ARG A 30 -7.19 -27.48 1.84
N ARG A 31 -7.33 -28.30 0.79
CA ARG A 31 -6.92 -27.94 -0.59
C ARG A 31 -7.78 -26.75 -1.06
N GLY A 32 -7.29 -25.54 -0.82
CA GLY A 32 -7.75 -24.36 -1.54
C GLY A 32 -7.52 -24.58 -3.04
N ARG A 33 -8.58 -24.41 -3.83
CA ARG A 33 -8.57 -24.62 -5.28
C ARG A 33 -7.62 -23.60 -5.93
N LYS A 34 -6.37 -24.01 -6.22
CA LYS A 34 -5.43 -23.21 -7.01
C LYS A 34 -6.04 -23.04 -8.41
N SER A 35 -6.68 -21.90 -8.65
CA SER A 35 -6.98 -21.46 -10.00
C SER A 35 -5.64 -21.18 -10.66
N SER A 36 -5.22 -22.08 -11.54
CA SER A 36 -4.15 -21.82 -12.49
C SER A 36 -4.68 -20.82 -13.52
N ARG A 37 -4.69 -19.54 -13.14
CA ARG A 37 -4.50 -18.49 -14.12
C ARG A 37 -3.06 -18.63 -14.58
N GLU A 38 -2.88 -18.98 -15.85
CA GLU A 38 -1.60 -18.78 -16.52
C GLU A 38 -1.42 -17.27 -16.59
N ASP A 39 -0.62 -16.76 -15.65
CA ASP A 39 -0.28 -15.35 -15.58
C ASP A 39 0.78 -15.08 -16.66
N ASN A 40 0.30 -14.97 -17.90
CA ASN A 40 1.07 -14.44 -19.02
C ASN A 40 1.07 -12.91 -19.00
N GLY A 41 0.96 -12.30 -17.81
CA GLY A 41 1.32 -10.91 -17.59
C GLY A 41 2.77 -10.72 -18.01
N THR A 42 2.98 -10.00 -19.10
CA THR A 42 4.24 -9.30 -19.28
C THR A 42 4.45 -8.45 -18.02
N ASP A 43 5.65 -8.50 -17.45
CA ASP A 43 6.01 -7.88 -16.16
C ASP A 43 6.17 -6.35 -16.31
N TYR A 44 5.18 -5.75 -16.98
CA TYR A 44 5.17 -4.43 -17.56
C TYR A 44 4.59 -3.47 -16.55
N ASP A 45 5.47 -2.95 -15.68
CA ASP A 45 5.09 -1.92 -14.74
C ASP A 45 4.49 -0.69 -15.45
N SER A 46 3.62 0.03 -14.75
CA SER A 46 2.88 1.17 -15.33
C SER A 46 3.80 2.35 -15.74
N VAL A 47 5.05 2.37 -15.27
CA VAL A 47 6.03 3.42 -15.57
C VAL A 47 6.69 3.17 -16.94
N ASN A 48 7.01 1.92 -17.25
CA ASN A 48 7.34 1.50 -18.62
C ASN A 48 6.16 1.76 -19.55
N GLY A 49 4.94 1.46 -19.08
CA GLY A 49 3.67 1.84 -19.70
C GLY A 49 3.64 3.28 -20.21
N ILE A 50 3.87 4.23 -19.31
CA ILE A 50 3.86 5.66 -19.65
C ILE A 50 4.98 6.01 -20.63
N ARG A 51 6.22 5.56 -20.38
CA ARG A 51 7.37 5.91 -21.22
C ARG A 51 7.17 5.50 -22.69
N ASP A 52 6.63 4.31 -22.93
CA ASP A 52 6.46 3.81 -24.29
C ASP A 52 5.28 4.52 -24.99
N ILE A 53 4.27 5.00 -24.25
CA ILE A 53 3.21 5.88 -24.79
C ILE A 53 3.77 7.26 -25.16
N GLU A 54 4.63 7.86 -24.32
CA GLU A 54 5.28 9.15 -24.61
C GLU A 54 6.12 9.07 -25.88
N LEU A 55 6.89 7.98 -26.06
CA LEU A 55 7.71 7.75 -27.26
C LEU A 55 6.86 7.59 -28.53
N ASN A 56 5.74 6.85 -28.46
CA ASN A 56 4.90 6.58 -29.61
C ASN A 56 4.01 7.76 -30.03
N LEU A 57 3.63 8.64 -29.08
CA LEU A 57 2.76 9.79 -29.34
C LEU A 57 3.49 11.14 -29.40
N GLY A 58 4.76 11.21 -28.99
CA GLY A 58 5.56 12.44 -29.02
C GLY A 58 5.10 13.51 -28.01
N VAL A 59 4.39 13.11 -26.94
CA VAL A 59 3.82 14.01 -25.93
C VAL A 59 4.37 13.74 -24.54
N ASN A 60 4.54 14.80 -23.74
CA ASN A 60 4.89 14.70 -22.32
C ASN A 60 3.62 14.44 -21.50
N ILE A 61 3.35 13.18 -21.19
CA ILE A 61 2.16 12.80 -20.41
C ILE A 61 2.43 12.76 -18.91
N ARG A 62 3.70 12.71 -18.47
CA ARG A 62 4.12 12.81 -17.06
C ARG A 62 3.51 13.99 -16.31
N GLU A 63 3.49 15.13 -16.96
CA GLU A 63 3.00 16.39 -16.39
C GLU A 63 1.48 16.56 -16.46
N GLN A 64 0.78 15.68 -17.18
CA GLN A 64 -0.67 15.77 -17.46
C GLN A 64 -1.46 14.63 -16.78
N CYS A 65 -0.87 13.44 -16.70
CA CYS A 65 -1.45 12.28 -16.04
C CYS A 65 -1.18 12.27 -14.53
N TRP A 66 -1.97 11.47 -13.80
CA TRP A 66 -1.85 11.28 -12.36
C TRP A 66 -1.70 9.80 -12.03
N LEU A 67 -0.60 9.45 -11.37
CA LEU A 67 -0.43 8.12 -10.77
C LEU A 67 -1.25 8.03 -9.50
N ILE A 68 -2.12 7.04 -9.40
CA ILE A 68 -2.91 6.78 -8.19
C ILE A 68 -2.11 5.82 -7.30
N ASP A 69 -1.66 6.31 -6.14
CA ASP A 69 -0.75 5.58 -5.25
C ASP A 69 -1.36 5.39 -3.85
N SER A 70 -1.31 4.15 -3.35
CA SER A 70 -1.74 3.79 -2.00
C SER A 70 -0.65 3.98 -0.94
N GLY A 71 0.63 4.02 -1.34
CA GLY A 71 1.79 4.26 -0.48
C GLY A 71 2.10 5.75 -0.25
N ALA A 72 1.71 6.63 -1.18
CA ALA A 72 1.85 8.06 -1.02
C ALA A 72 1.06 8.60 0.18
N THR A 73 1.70 9.43 1.01
CA THR A 73 1.11 10.09 2.18
C THR A 73 0.48 11.44 1.87
N THR A 74 0.81 12.04 0.71
CA THR A 74 0.34 13.36 0.28
C THR A 74 0.13 13.39 -1.24
N HIS A 75 -0.60 14.39 -1.73
CA HIS A 75 -0.65 14.71 -3.15
C HIS A 75 0.60 15.47 -3.57
N THR A 76 1.13 15.17 -4.75
CA THR A 76 2.29 15.88 -5.32
C THR A 76 2.10 16.12 -6.82
N SER A 77 2.59 17.24 -7.33
CA SER A 77 2.60 17.56 -8.76
C SER A 77 3.97 18.13 -9.17
N CYS A 78 4.45 17.76 -10.35
CA CYS A 78 5.61 18.37 -11.00
C CYS A 78 5.22 19.49 -11.98
N ASN A 79 3.93 19.60 -12.33
CA ASN A 79 3.43 20.62 -13.23
C ASN A 79 2.80 21.79 -12.45
N ARG A 80 3.37 23.00 -12.61
CA ARG A 80 2.88 24.24 -11.96
C ARG A 80 1.54 24.71 -12.55
N GLU A 81 1.26 24.42 -13.81
CA GLU A 81 0.08 24.91 -14.54
C GLU A 81 -1.23 24.23 -14.08
N LEU A 82 -1.14 23.07 -13.43
CA LEU A 82 -2.30 22.38 -12.85
C LEU A 82 -2.87 23.11 -11.61
N PHE A 83 -2.11 24.03 -11.00
CA PHE A 83 -2.50 24.66 -9.74
C PHE A 83 -3.47 25.83 -9.96
N THR A 84 -4.66 25.72 -9.38
CA THR A 84 -5.66 26.79 -9.30
C THR A 84 -5.37 27.82 -8.20
N SER A 85 -4.55 27.43 -7.23
CA SER A 85 -3.89 28.31 -6.26
C SER A 85 -2.57 27.68 -5.86
N LEU A 86 -1.52 28.47 -5.63
CA LEU A 86 -0.20 27.99 -5.26
C LEU A 86 0.51 29.01 -4.37
N ASP A 87 0.66 28.67 -3.09
CA ASP A 87 1.45 29.42 -2.13
C ASP A 87 2.91 28.96 -2.21
N GLU A 88 3.85 29.92 -2.24
CA GLU A 88 5.28 29.61 -2.26
C GLU A 88 5.74 29.17 -0.87
N VAL A 89 6.28 27.96 -0.77
CA VAL A 89 6.80 27.37 0.47
C VAL A 89 8.06 26.57 0.17
N SER A 90 9.01 26.56 1.10
CA SER A 90 10.30 25.88 0.90
C SER A 90 10.60 24.92 2.05
N PHE A 91 10.54 23.62 1.78
CA PHE A 91 10.96 22.56 2.71
C PHE A 91 11.30 21.27 1.94
N LYS A 92 12.02 20.35 2.59
CA LYS A 92 12.41 19.07 1.99
C LYS A 92 11.58 17.91 2.53
N ILE A 93 11.23 16.96 1.67
CA ILE A 93 10.57 15.70 2.05
C ILE A 93 11.40 14.50 1.60
N LYS A 94 11.33 13.39 2.35
CA LYS A 94 11.93 12.11 1.96
C LYS A 94 10.95 11.35 1.06
N VAL A 95 11.39 10.98 -0.14
CA VAL A 95 10.61 10.17 -1.10
C VAL A 95 11.01 8.69 -1.05
N ALA A 96 10.26 7.82 -1.75
CA ALA A 96 10.38 6.36 -1.67
C ALA A 96 11.81 5.82 -1.94
N ASN A 97 12.55 6.42 -2.87
CA ASN A 97 13.95 6.08 -3.17
C ASN A 97 14.96 6.59 -2.12
N GLN A 98 14.47 7.00 -0.94
CA GLN A 98 15.20 7.54 0.19
C GLN A 98 15.91 8.89 -0.02
N LYS A 99 15.82 9.49 -1.21
CA LYS A 99 16.33 10.84 -1.45
C LYS A 99 15.44 11.88 -0.78
N PHE A 100 16.02 13.05 -0.52
CA PHE A 100 15.27 14.25 -0.17
C PHE A 100 15.07 15.10 -1.42
N VAL A 101 13.84 15.53 -1.66
CA VAL A 101 13.46 16.44 -2.76
C VAL A 101 12.93 17.76 -2.20
N GLN A 102 13.08 18.83 -2.96
CA GLN A 102 12.66 20.17 -2.56
C GLN A 102 11.18 20.42 -2.94
N VAL A 103 10.34 20.68 -1.95
CA VAL A 103 9.01 21.28 -2.16
C VAL A 103 9.20 22.77 -2.35
N VAL A 104 8.61 23.35 -3.40
CA VAL A 104 8.70 24.78 -3.72
C VAL A 104 7.35 25.50 -3.71
N GLY A 105 6.27 24.76 -3.46
CA GLY A 105 4.94 25.34 -3.27
C GLY A 105 3.92 24.36 -2.71
N LYS A 106 2.80 24.88 -2.21
CA LYS A 106 1.64 24.11 -1.75
C LYS A 106 0.37 24.79 -2.25
N GLY A 107 -0.60 24.02 -2.71
CA GLY A 107 -1.82 24.61 -3.26
C GLY A 107 -2.87 23.61 -3.67
N ASP A 108 -3.82 24.06 -4.47
CA ASP A 108 -4.97 23.27 -4.87
C ASP A 108 -5.06 23.14 -6.40
N VAL A 109 -5.33 21.93 -6.88
CA VAL A 109 -5.45 21.56 -8.29
C VAL A 109 -6.91 21.25 -8.63
N HIS A 110 -7.36 21.49 -9.85
CA HIS A 110 -8.62 20.94 -10.35
C HIS A 110 -8.34 19.79 -11.33
N ILE A 111 -8.86 18.59 -11.04
CA ILE A 111 -8.77 17.44 -11.94
C ILE A 111 -10.15 17.19 -12.55
N PRO A 112 -10.32 17.26 -13.89
CA PRO A 112 -11.58 16.94 -14.54
C PRO A 112 -12.13 15.57 -14.11
N GLY A 113 -13.43 15.50 -13.81
CA GLY A 113 -14.10 14.28 -13.34
C GLY A 113 -13.86 13.91 -11.85
N LEU A 114 -12.79 14.40 -11.21
CA LEU A 114 -12.50 14.17 -9.79
C LEU A 114 -12.68 15.42 -8.90
N GLY A 115 -12.66 16.61 -9.49
CA GLY A 115 -12.87 17.89 -8.82
C GLY A 115 -11.61 18.49 -8.19
N ARG A 116 -11.79 19.35 -7.19
CA ARG A 116 -10.69 20.09 -6.54
C ARG A 116 -9.88 19.18 -5.61
N ILE A 117 -8.61 18.97 -5.89
CA ILE A 117 -7.62 18.36 -4.99
C ILE A 117 -7.00 19.47 -4.15
N LYS A 118 -6.94 19.26 -2.83
CA LYS A 118 -6.45 20.24 -1.85
C LYS A 118 -5.10 19.84 -1.31
N GLU A 119 -4.30 20.82 -0.89
CA GLU A 119 -3.00 20.60 -0.25
C GLU A 119 -1.99 19.79 -1.09
N VAL A 120 -2.05 19.94 -2.42
CA VAL A 120 -1.06 19.37 -3.34
C VAL A 120 0.28 20.07 -3.12
N LEU A 121 1.36 19.29 -3.00
CA LEU A 121 2.72 19.83 -2.95
C LEU A 121 3.27 19.98 -4.38
N PHE A 122 3.83 21.14 -4.69
CA PHE A 122 4.53 21.38 -5.94
C PHE A 122 6.02 21.04 -5.79
N ILE A 123 6.48 20.07 -6.58
CA ILE A 123 7.82 19.49 -6.52
C ILE A 123 8.31 19.32 -7.98
N PRO A 124 9.09 20.26 -8.54
CA PRO A 124 9.58 20.16 -9.93
C PRO A 124 10.46 18.94 -10.19
N GLU A 125 11.10 18.39 -9.14
CA GLU A 125 12.08 17.31 -9.23
C GLU A 125 11.47 15.89 -9.36
N ILE A 126 10.16 15.71 -9.15
CA ILE A 126 9.54 14.37 -9.28
C ILE A 126 9.08 14.10 -10.73
N PRO A 127 9.19 12.85 -11.21
CA PRO A 127 8.92 12.55 -12.62
C PRO A 127 7.43 12.42 -12.98
N TYR A 128 6.50 12.39 -12.02
CA TYR A 128 5.06 12.20 -12.25
C TYR A 128 4.23 12.94 -11.20
N ASN A 129 3.00 13.33 -11.55
CA ASN A 129 2.00 13.75 -10.56
C ASN A 129 1.44 12.53 -9.81
N ILE A 130 1.18 12.65 -8.51
CA ILE A 130 0.77 11.53 -7.64
C ILE A 130 -0.47 11.90 -6.80
N LEU A 131 -1.51 11.07 -6.91
CA LEU A 131 -2.69 11.08 -6.04
C LEU A 131 -2.55 10.02 -4.95
N SER A 132 -2.29 10.46 -3.71
CA SER A 132 -2.47 9.63 -2.52
C SER A 132 -3.93 9.18 -2.34
N ILE A 133 -4.19 7.87 -2.41
CA ILE A 133 -5.49 7.28 -2.08
C ILE A 133 -5.84 7.56 -0.60
N ILE A 134 -4.84 7.53 0.29
CA ILE A 134 -5.01 7.77 1.73
C ILE A 134 -5.57 9.18 1.95
N LYS A 135 -4.94 10.19 1.34
CA LYS A 135 -5.34 11.61 1.45
C LYS A 135 -6.69 11.89 0.76
N LEU A 136 -7.01 11.21 -0.35
CA LEU A 136 -8.34 11.29 -0.97
C LEU A 136 -9.46 10.80 -0.04
N LYS A 137 -9.24 9.71 0.70
CA LYS A 137 -10.24 9.11 1.62
C LYS A 137 -10.49 9.93 2.89
N GLN A 138 -9.58 10.84 3.25
CA GLN A 138 -9.71 11.75 4.41
C GLN A 138 -10.61 12.97 4.12
N ARG A 139 -11.41 12.92 3.05
CA ARG A 139 -12.34 13.97 2.62
C ARG A 139 -13.81 13.68 2.97
N CYS A 140 -14.04 12.60 3.71
CA CYS A 140 -15.33 12.20 4.26
C CYS A 140 -15.44 12.67 5.71
#